data_AF-A0A831WQN5-F1
#
_entry.id   AF-A0A831WQN5-F1
#
_cell.length_a   1.000
_cell.length_b   1.000
_cell.length_c   1.000
_cell.angle_alpha   90.00
_cell.angle_beta   90.00
_cell.angle_gamma   90.00
#
_symmetry.space_group_name_H-M   'P 1'
#
loop_
_entity.id
_entity.type
_entity.pdbx_description
1 polymer ?
#
loop_
_entity_poly.entity_id
_entity_poly.type
_entity_poly.pdbx_seq_one_letter_code
_entity_poly.pdbx_strand_id
1 'polypeptide(L)'
;MPVEQILNELRKYNKVSSCLTAWKYLPAKPAVYEEFPEWIEDKLIRILKEKSITKLYSHQASALELIKKGKNVIVVTPTASGKTLCYNLPVLDSILKDEKNRAIYLFPTKALSQDQLTELYQLVMALDEGIKTYTYDGDTPSSARQAIRKQGHIVITNPDMLHLGILPHHTKWLELFRNLKYVVVDEIHIYRGVFGSHVANVLRRLKRICKFYGSNPQFICCSATIANPRELSQKIVGEEFVLVDNNGA
;
A
#
# COMPACT_ATOMS: atom_id res chain seq x y z
N MET A 1 27.30 -9.68 -21.92
CA MET A 1 28.43 -9.08 -21.16
C MET A 1 27.97 -8.89 -19.73
N PRO A 2 28.63 -9.45 -18.71
CA PRO A 2 28.29 -9.25 -17.31
C PRO A 2 28.33 -7.77 -16.92
N VAL A 3 27.43 -7.33 -16.04
CA VAL A 3 27.33 -5.92 -15.60
C VAL A 3 28.67 -5.39 -15.09
N GLU A 4 29.45 -6.22 -14.38
CA GLU A 4 30.78 -5.86 -13.87
C GLU A 4 31.79 -5.53 -14.98
N GLN A 5 31.75 -6.26 -16.10
CA GLN A 5 32.60 -5.96 -17.25
C GLN A 5 32.23 -4.60 -17.86
N ILE A 6 30.94 -4.30 -17.98
CA ILE A 6 30.45 -3.01 -18.48
C ILE A 6 30.92 -1.86 -17.58
N LEU A 7 30.77 -2.01 -16.25
CA LEU A 7 31.21 -1.00 -15.28
C LEU A 7 32.72 -0.76 -15.35
N ASN A 8 33.50 -1.83 -15.53
CA ASN A 8 34.95 -1.73 -15.68
C ASN A 8 35.36 -1.07 -17.00
N GLU A 9 34.67 -1.35 -18.09
CA GLU A 9 34.89 -0.68 -19.38
C GLU A 9 34.57 0.81 -19.30
N LEU A 10 33.43 1.19 -18.70
CA LEU A 10 33.04 2.59 -18.51
C LEU A 10 34.08 3.39 -17.73
N ARG A 11 34.75 2.76 -16.76
CA ARG A 11 35.86 3.40 -16.01
C ARG A 11 37.12 3.59 -16.85
N LYS A 12 37.41 2.66 -17.77
CA LYS A 12 38.66 2.62 -18.56
C LYS A 12 38.56 3.38 -19.88
N TYR A 13 37.38 3.56 -20.44
CA TYR A 13 37.19 4.16 -21.76
C TYR A 13 37.34 5.69 -21.71
N ASN A 14 38.47 6.20 -22.20
CA ASN A 14 38.83 7.63 -22.13
C ASN A 14 37.78 8.62 -22.66
N LYS A 15 36.98 8.25 -23.67
CA LYS A 15 35.90 9.10 -24.19
C LYS A 15 34.70 9.24 -23.23
N VAL A 16 34.48 8.26 -22.36
CA VAL A 16 33.36 8.25 -21.40
C VAL A 16 33.85 8.71 -20.03
N SER A 17 35.03 8.26 -19.59
CA SER A 17 35.62 8.65 -18.31
C SER A 17 35.94 10.15 -18.23
N SER A 18 36.27 10.80 -19.35
CA SER A 18 36.46 12.25 -19.41
C SER A 18 35.18 13.07 -19.20
N CYS A 19 34.00 12.46 -19.34
CA CYS A 19 32.70 13.09 -19.12
C CYS A 19 32.12 12.77 -17.72
N LEU A 20 32.72 11.86 -16.95
CA LEU A 20 32.26 11.50 -15.61
C LEU A 20 32.83 12.48 -14.57
N THR A 21 31.96 13.28 -13.95
CA THR A 21 32.35 14.26 -12.92
C THR A 21 32.34 13.69 -11.51
N ALA A 22 31.63 12.58 -11.28
CA ALA A 22 31.56 11.90 -9.99
C ALA A 22 31.27 10.40 -10.16
N TRP A 23 31.91 9.59 -9.32
CA TRP A 23 31.58 8.17 -9.16
C TRP A 23 31.32 7.89 -7.69
N LYS A 24 30.07 7.54 -7.35
CA LYS A 24 29.69 7.18 -5.98
C LYS A 24 29.39 5.69 -5.90
N TYR A 25 30.17 4.98 -5.08
CA TYR A 25 29.87 3.61 -4.72
C TYR A 25 28.97 3.60 -3.47
N LEU A 26 27.84 2.90 -3.56
CA LEU A 26 26.96 2.65 -2.43
C LEU A 26 27.17 1.19 -2.01
N PRO A 27 27.69 0.91 -0.80
CA PRO A 27 27.94 -0.46 -0.37
C PRO A 27 26.63 -1.23 -0.21
N ALA A 28 26.69 -2.54 -0.49
CA ALA A 28 25.57 -3.44 -0.18
C ALA A 28 25.30 -3.44 1.32
N LYS A 29 24.01 -3.54 1.69
CA LYS A 29 23.58 -3.66 3.08
C LYS A 29 22.98 -5.05 3.27
N PRO A 30 23.33 -5.76 4.35
CA PRO A 30 22.66 -7.01 4.67
C PRO A 30 21.22 -6.74 5.06
N ALA A 31 20.33 -7.67 4.71
CA ALA A 31 18.95 -7.61 5.11
C ALA A 31 18.80 -7.78 6.64
N VAL A 32 17.84 -7.06 7.22
CA VAL A 32 17.46 -7.14 8.63
C VAL A 32 16.05 -7.72 8.71
N TYR A 33 15.96 -8.90 9.32
CA TYR A 33 14.73 -9.69 9.39
C TYR A 33 14.19 -9.78 10.81
N GLU A 34 12.88 -9.95 10.91
CA GLU A 34 12.11 -10.18 12.13
C GLU A 34 11.14 -11.37 11.90
N GLU A 35 10.75 -12.02 12.98
CA GLU A 35 9.77 -13.11 12.92
C GLU A 35 8.36 -12.59 12.59
N PHE A 36 7.50 -13.49 12.10
CA PHE A 36 6.09 -13.16 11.92
C PHE A 36 5.41 -12.90 13.27
N PRO A 37 4.58 -11.86 13.40
CA PRO A 37 3.82 -11.63 14.63
C PRO A 37 2.84 -12.79 14.89
N GLU A 38 2.73 -13.21 16.16
CA GLU A 38 1.86 -14.32 16.59
C GLU A 38 0.38 -14.11 16.28
N TRP A 39 -0.04 -12.84 16.12
CA TRP A 39 -1.42 -12.53 15.80
C TRP A 39 -1.76 -12.75 14.34
N ILE A 40 -0.81 -12.97 13.43
CA ILE A 40 -1.13 -13.22 12.02
C ILE A 40 -1.63 -14.66 11.85
N GLU A 41 -2.72 -14.84 11.10
CA GLU A 41 -3.26 -16.17 10.78
C GLU A 41 -2.20 -17.13 10.17
N ASP A 42 -2.08 -18.34 10.72
CA ASP A 42 -1.09 -19.34 10.31
C ASP A 42 -1.17 -19.70 8.82
N LYS A 43 -2.39 -19.72 8.26
CA LYS A 43 -2.61 -19.95 6.82
C LYS A 43 -1.94 -18.89 5.95
N LEU A 44 -1.95 -17.63 6.38
CA LEU A 44 -1.31 -16.54 5.67
C LEU A 44 0.22 -16.68 5.76
N ILE A 45 0.75 -17.03 6.93
CA ILE A 45 2.19 -17.32 7.13
C ILE A 45 2.63 -18.47 6.24
N ARG A 46 1.85 -19.55 6.15
CA ARG A 46 2.15 -20.71 5.30
C ARG A 46 2.29 -20.32 3.84
N ILE A 47 1.35 -19.55 3.30
CA ILE A 47 1.38 -19.09 1.90
C ILE A 47 2.58 -18.18 1.62
N LEU A 48 2.93 -17.32 2.58
CA LEU A 48 4.13 -16.50 2.46
C LEU A 48 5.40 -17.36 2.43
N LYS A 49 5.49 -18.39 3.26
CA LYS A 49 6.61 -19.35 3.24
C LYS A 49 6.70 -20.10 1.92
N GLU A 50 5.57 -20.51 1.34
CA GLU A 50 5.50 -21.14 0.00
C GLU A 50 5.98 -20.17 -1.10
N LYS A 51 5.80 -18.86 -0.91
CA LYS A 51 6.37 -17.79 -1.75
C LYS A 51 7.79 -17.38 -1.37
N SER A 52 8.52 -18.21 -0.62
CA SER A 52 9.89 -17.97 -0.16
C SER A 52 10.06 -16.77 0.79
N ILE A 53 8.98 -16.29 1.40
CA ILE A 53 9.01 -15.26 2.44
C ILE A 53 8.94 -15.98 3.79
N THR A 54 10.10 -16.31 4.36
CA THR A 54 10.20 -17.07 5.63
C THR A 54 10.31 -16.19 6.86
N LYS A 55 10.65 -14.91 6.68
CA LYS A 55 10.72 -13.85 7.70
C LYS A 55 10.28 -12.53 7.08
N LEU A 56 9.92 -11.58 7.93
CA LEU A 56 9.60 -10.22 7.52
C LEU A 56 10.84 -9.34 7.57
N TYR A 57 10.92 -8.32 6.72
CA TYR A 57 11.88 -7.26 6.93
C TYR A 57 11.51 -6.43 8.18
N SER A 58 12.49 -5.84 8.85
CA SER A 58 12.29 -5.05 10.07
C SER A 58 11.22 -3.95 9.93
N HIS A 59 11.19 -3.23 8.81
CA HIS A 59 10.14 -2.24 8.52
C HIS A 59 8.74 -2.84 8.39
N GLN A 60 8.61 -4.05 7.83
CA GLN A 60 7.33 -4.74 7.71
C GLN A 60 6.81 -5.13 9.10
N ALA A 61 7.66 -5.77 9.93
CA ALA A 61 7.31 -6.12 11.30
C ALA A 61 6.96 -4.88 12.15
N SER A 62 7.72 -3.79 12.00
CA SER A 62 7.47 -2.53 12.70
C SER A 62 6.13 -1.91 12.30
N ALA A 63 5.79 -1.92 11.01
CA ALA A 63 4.50 -1.45 10.53
C ALA A 63 3.35 -2.29 11.09
N LEU A 64 3.47 -3.63 11.06
CA LEU A 64 2.46 -4.55 11.59
C LEU A 64 2.18 -4.32 13.08
N GLU A 65 3.23 -4.15 13.89
CA GLU A 65 3.09 -3.92 15.33
C GLU A 65 2.38 -2.60 15.65
N LEU A 66 2.70 -1.53 14.91
CA LEU A 66 2.03 -0.24 15.03
C LEU A 66 0.57 -0.33 14.55
N ILE A 67 0.32 -1.06 13.46
CA ILE A 67 -1.02 -1.26 12.93
C ILE A 67 -1.88 -2.03 13.93
N LYS A 68 -1.35 -3.08 14.55
CA LYS A 68 -2.01 -3.85 15.60
C LYS A 68 -2.41 -3.00 16.81
N LYS A 69 -1.61 -1.98 17.14
CA LYS A 69 -1.90 -0.97 18.18
C LYS A 69 -2.89 0.11 17.76
N GLY A 70 -3.48 0.01 16.57
CA GLY A 70 -4.46 0.97 16.04
C GLY A 70 -3.84 2.31 15.62
N LYS A 71 -2.52 2.38 15.37
CA LYS A 71 -1.85 3.61 14.92
C LYS A 71 -1.90 3.73 13.41
N ASN A 72 -2.22 4.92 12.88
CA ASN A 72 -1.98 5.17 11.45
C ASN A 72 -0.47 5.22 11.20
N VAL A 73 -0.02 4.61 10.11
CA VAL A 73 1.41 4.49 9.80
C VAL A 73 1.72 5.07 8.44
N ILE A 74 2.92 5.62 8.29
CA ILE A 74 3.52 5.98 7.02
C ILE A 74 4.83 5.23 6.88
N VAL A 75 4.87 4.29 5.93
CA VAL A 75 6.06 3.48 5.63
C VAL A 75 6.86 4.16 4.53
N VAL A 76 8.13 4.40 4.81
CA VAL A 76 9.05 5.11 3.91
C VAL A 76 10.29 4.28 3.71
N THR A 77 10.30 3.56 2.60
CA THR A 77 11.43 2.73 2.19
C THR A 77 11.61 2.85 0.67
N PRO A 78 12.81 2.55 0.13
CA PRO A 78 13.05 2.57 -1.30
C PRO A 78 12.08 1.68 -2.10
N THR A 79 11.95 1.91 -3.40
CA THR A 79 11.20 1.01 -4.29
C THR A 79 11.76 -0.41 -4.23
N ALA A 80 10.90 -1.41 -4.43
CA ALA A 80 11.26 -2.84 -4.35
C ALA A 80 11.77 -3.35 -2.98
N SER A 81 11.52 -2.62 -1.89
CA SER A 81 11.83 -3.06 -0.51
C SER A 81 10.74 -3.92 0.14
N GLY A 82 9.64 -4.21 -0.56
CA GLY A 82 8.54 -5.01 -0.02
C GLY A 82 7.51 -4.24 0.81
N LYS A 83 7.29 -2.94 0.51
CA LYS A 83 6.22 -2.13 1.14
C LYS A 83 4.84 -2.77 1.05
N THR A 84 4.57 -3.54 -0.03
CA THR A 84 3.28 -4.18 -0.28
C THR A 84 2.79 -5.01 0.91
N LEU A 85 3.69 -5.75 1.55
CA LEU A 85 3.34 -6.59 2.70
C LEU A 85 2.96 -5.79 3.94
N CYS A 86 3.41 -4.53 4.07
CA CYS A 86 3.09 -3.69 5.23
C CYS A 86 1.58 -3.40 5.34
N TYR A 87 0.86 -3.35 4.21
CA TYR A 87 -0.60 -3.17 4.19
C TYR A 87 -1.37 -4.42 3.77
N ASN A 88 -0.82 -5.31 2.93
CA ASN A 88 -1.53 -6.53 2.55
C ASN A 88 -1.73 -7.48 3.73
N LEU A 89 -0.70 -7.70 4.54
CA LEU A 89 -0.78 -8.61 5.70
C LEU A 89 -1.89 -8.24 6.70
N PRO A 90 -1.95 -7.00 7.24
CA PRO A 90 -2.97 -6.64 8.24
C PRO A 90 -4.38 -6.58 7.64
N VAL A 91 -4.50 -6.25 6.34
CA VAL A 91 -5.79 -6.23 5.64
C VAL A 91 -6.31 -7.65 5.44
N LEU A 92 -5.50 -8.53 4.87
CA LEU A 92 -5.89 -9.92 4.62
C LEU A 92 -6.18 -10.65 5.94
N ASP A 93 -5.28 -10.56 6.92
CA ASP A 93 -5.49 -11.14 8.25
C ASP A 93 -6.82 -10.68 8.89
N SER A 94 -7.13 -9.39 8.78
CA SER A 94 -8.38 -8.89 9.33
C SER A 94 -9.63 -9.39 8.59
N ILE A 95 -9.56 -9.59 7.27
CA ILE A 95 -10.67 -10.15 6.50
C ILE A 95 -10.84 -11.64 6.82
N LEU A 96 -9.73 -12.36 7.00
CA LEU A 96 -9.77 -13.78 7.38
C LEU A 96 -10.42 -14.00 8.75
N LYS A 97 -10.22 -13.07 9.70
CA LYS A 97 -10.83 -13.13 11.04
C LYS A 97 -12.28 -12.70 11.09
N ASP A 98 -12.67 -11.80 10.19
CA ASP A 98 -14.06 -11.36 10.06
C ASP A 98 -14.29 -10.92 8.61
N GLU A 99 -15.03 -11.77 7.89
CA GLU A 99 -15.37 -11.63 6.47
C GLU A 99 -16.14 -10.34 6.16
N LYS A 100 -16.71 -9.67 7.17
CA LYS A 100 -17.38 -8.38 6.98
C LYS A 100 -16.39 -7.25 6.80
N ASN A 101 -15.14 -7.39 7.26
CA ASN A 101 -14.15 -6.33 7.15
C ASN A 101 -13.91 -5.95 5.69
N ARG A 102 -13.67 -4.66 5.48
CA ARG A 102 -13.46 -4.07 4.17
C ARG A 102 -12.25 -3.16 4.17
N ALA A 103 -11.62 -3.03 3.00
CA ALA A 103 -10.52 -2.09 2.78
C ALA A 103 -10.67 -1.34 1.45
N ILE A 104 -10.21 -0.09 1.44
CA ILE A 104 -10.02 0.71 0.22
C ILE A 104 -8.53 0.89 0.00
N TYR A 105 -8.05 0.60 -1.21
CA TYR A 105 -6.69 0.90 -1.61
C TYR A 105 -6.70 2.04 -2.61
N LEU A 106 -5.99 3.12 -2.30
CA LEU A 106 -5.84 4.29 -3.16
C LEU A 106 -4.48 4.27 -3.83
N PHE A 107 -4.50 4.19 -5.16
CA PHE A 107 -3.33 4.27 -6.00
C PHE A 107 -3.31 5.55 -6.85
N PRO A 108 -2.12 6.12 -7.11
CA PRO A 108 -1.97 7.33 -7.91
C PRO A 108 -2.25 7.10 -9.40
N THR A 109 -1.86 5.94 -9.95
CA THR A 109 -1.98 5.63 -11.38
C THR A 109 -2.36 4.17 -11.61
N LYS A 110 -2.98 3.90 -12.77
CA LYS A 110 -3.36 2.54 -13.20
C LYS A 110 -2.15 1.64 -13.44
N ALA A 111 -1.08 2.18 -14.03
CA ALA A 111 0.12 1.41 -14.35
C ALA A 111 0.83 0.88 -13.10
N LEU A 112 0.98 1.73 -12.08
CA LEU A 112 1.63 1.33 -10.81
C LEU A 112 0.78 0.32 -10.03
N SER A 113 -0.54 0.34 -10.23
CA SER A 113 -1.43 -0.58 -9.54
C SER A 113 -1.29 -2.02 -10.03
N GLN A 114 -0.93 -2.29 -11.30
CA GLN A 114 -1.00 -3.64 -11.87
C GLN A 114 -0.04 -4.64 -11.22
N ASP A 115 1.20 -4.25 -10.93
CA ASP A 115 2.18 -5.16 -10.32
C ASP A 115 1.78 -5.50 -8.87
N GLN A 116 1.40 -4.49 -8.10
CA GLN A 116 0.97 -4.68 -6.72
C GLN A 116 -0.37 -5.42 -6.62
N LEU A 117 -1.27 -5.17 -7.57
CA LEU A 117 -2.52 -5.92 -7.73
C LEU A 117 -2.24 -7.38 -8.02
N THR A 118 -1.28 -7.67 -8.89
CA THR A 118 -0.89 -9.04 -9.23
C THR A 118 -0.40 -9.78 -7.98
N GLU A 119 0.45 -9.16 -7.16
CA GLU A 119 0.88 -9.75 -5.88
C GLU A 119 -0.30 -10.03 -4.93
N LEU A 120 -1.21 -9.06 -4.78
CA LEU A 120 -2.40 -9.22 -3.95
C LEU A 120 -3.31 -10.35 -4.46
N TYR A 121 -3.58 -10.40 -5.77
CA TYR A 121 -4.40 -11.45 -6.37
C TYR A 121 -3.76 -12.82 -6.18
N GLN A 122 -2.44 -12.94 -6.35
CA GLN A 122 -1.75 -14.20 -6.10
C GLN A 122 -1.87 -14.67 -4.65
N LEU A 123 -1.77 -13.75 -3.67
CA LEU A 123 -1.96 -14.08 -2.26
C LEU A 123 -3.40 -14.52 -1.97
N VAL A 124 -4.37 -13.78 -2.50
CA VAL A 124 -5.80 -14.07 -2.35
C VAL A 124 -6.17 -15.41 -2.99
N MET A 125 -5.66 -15.70 -4.18
CA MET A 125 -5.89 -16.98 -4.86
C MET A 125 -5.24 -18.15 -4.11
N ALA A 126 -4.04 -17.96 -3.56
CA ALA A 126 -3.37 -18.98 -2.76
C ALA A 126 -4.06 -19.23 -1.42
N LEU A 127 -4.74 -18.22 -0.85
CA LEU A 127 -5.56 -18.39 0.35
C LEU A 127 -6.79 -19.25 0.10
N ASP A 128 -7.46 -19.07 -1.05
CA ASP A 128 -8.71 -19.75 -1.42
C ASP A 128 -9.84 -19.60 -0.37
N GLU A 129 -9.89 -18.43 0.27
CA GLU A 129 -10.86 -18.11 1.35
C GLU A 129 -12.02 -17.23 0.87
N GLY A 130 -12.23 -17.15 -0.45
CA GLY A 130 -13.29 -16.32 -1.03
C GLY A 130 -13.12 -14.81 -0.84
N ILE A 131 -11.90 -14.32 -0.55
CA ILE A 131 -11.61 -12.88 -0.45
C ILE A 131 -11.74 -12.24 -1.83
N LYS A 132 -12.85 -11.53 -2.05
CA LYS A 132 -13.13 -10.83 -3.31
C LYS A 132 -12.42 -9.48 -3.37
N THR A 133 -11.45 -9.36 -4.24
CA THR A 133 -10.68 -8.14 -4.50
C THR A 133 -11.04 -7.61 -5.89
N TYR A 134 -11.33 -6.32 -6.01
CA TYR A 134 -11.70 -5.73 -7.30
C TYR A 134 -11.13 -4.33 -7.49
N THR A 135 -10.73 -4.03 -8.73
CA THR A 135 -10.47 -2.66 -9.16
C THR A 135 -11.80 -1.97 -9.50
N TYR A 136 -11.97 -0.73 -9.01
CA TYR A 136 -13.11 0.14 -9.29
C TYR A 136 -12.61 1.52 -9.72
N ASP A 137 -12.62 1.74 -11.02
CA ASP A 137 -12.11 2.94 -11.69
C ASP A 137 -12.97 3.33 -12.91
N GLY A 138 -12.45 4.23 -13.74
CA GLY A 138 -13.12 4.68 -14.97
C GLY A 138 -13.35 3.57 -16.00
N ASP A 139 -12.49 2.54 -16.04
CA ASP A 139 -12.53 1.47 -17.05
C ASP A 139 -13.39 0.29 -16.59
N THR A 140 -13.79 0.29 -15.32
CA THR A 140 -14.62 -0.77 -14.74
C THR A 140 -15.98 -0.84 -15.46
N PRO A 141 -16.31 -1.97 -16.13
CA PRO A 141 -17.55 -2.10 -16.89
C PRO A 141 -18.79 -1.90 -16.04
N SER A 142 -19.80 -1.24 -16.57
CA SER A 142 -21.05 -0.93 -15.85
C SER A 142 -21.73 -2.16 -15.25
N SER A 143 -21.65 -3.32 -15.93
CA SER A 143 -22.16 -4.61 -15.46
C SER A 143 -21.44 -5.10 -14.20
N ALA A 144 -20.13 -4.91 -14.11
CA ALA A 144 -19.32 -5.34 -12.96
C ALA A 144 -19.51 -4.42 -11.75
N ARG A 145 -19.80 -3.13 -11.96
CA ARG A 145 -19.92 -2.13 -10.87
C ARG A 145 -20.94 -2.49 -9.80
N GLN A 146 -22.03 -3.17 -10.15
CA GLN A 146 -23.03 -3.59 -9.15
C GLN A 146 -22.52 -4.70 -8.25
N ALA A 147 -21.85 -5.70 -8.82
CA ALA A 147 -21.28 -6.82 -8.06
C ALA A 147 -20.15 -6.34 -7.13
N ILE A 148 -19.25 -5.50 -7.64
CA ILE A 148 -18.12 -4.96 -6.85
C ILE A 148 -18.61 -4.22 -5.61
N ARG A 149 -19.64 -3.38 -5.74
CA ARG A 149 -20.24 -2.63 -4.63
C ARG A 149 -20.79 -3.49 -3.50
N LYS A 150 -21.31 -4.67 -3.85
CA LYS A 150 -21.96 -5.59 -2.90
C LYS A 150 -21.00 -6.63 -2.34
N GLN A 151 -19.93 -6.98 -3.06
CA GLN A 151 -19.15 -8.16 -2.73
C GLN A 151 -17.66 -7.90 -2.55
N GLY A 152 -17.15 -6.72 -2.92
CA GLY A 152 -15.73 -6.40 -2.80
C GLY A 152 -15.29 -6.26 -1.35
N HIS A 153 -14.42 -7.15 -0.89
CA HIS A 153 -13.73 -7.05 0.40
C HIS A 153 -12.64 -5.98 0.34
N ILE A 154 -11.86 -6.00 -0.75
CA ILE A 154 -10.83 -5.01 -1.04
C ILE A 154 -11.22 -4.30 -2.34
N VAL A 155 -11.40 -2.98 -2.26
CA VAL A 155 -11.70 -2.14 -3.42
C VAL A 155 -10.49 -1.29 -3.74
N ILE A 156 -9.84 -1.60 -4.86
CA ILE A 156 -8.73 -0.81 -5.38
C ILE A 156 -9.28 0.30 -6.27
N THR A 157 -8.87 1.53 -6.01
CA THR A 157 -9.36 2.70 -6.73
C THR A 157 -8.31 3.82 -6.74
N ASN A 158 -8.67 4.98 -7.25
CA ASN A 158 -7.84 6.18 -7.25
C ASN A 158 -8.60 7.37 -6.62
N PRO A 159 -7.92 8.46 -6.24
CA PRO A 159 -8.59 9.60 -5.61
C PRO A 159 -9.73 10.21 -6.45
N ASP A 160 -9.61 10.22 -7.78
CA ASP A 160 -10.63 10.75 -8.68
C ASP A 160 -11.89 9.89 -8.69
N MET A 161 -11.76 8.56 -8.77
CA MET A 161 -12.90 7.65 -8.72
C MET A 161 -13.49 7.55 -7.32
N LEU A 162 -12.67 7.68 -6.28
CA LEU A 162 -13.17 7.87 -4.93
C LEU A 162 -14.05 9.14 -4.87
N HIS A 163 -13.60 10.24 -5.48
CA HIS A 163 -14.37 11.48 -5.54
C HIS A 163 -15.65 11.38 -6.36
N LEU A 164 -15.61 10.80 -7.55
CA LEU A 164 -16.71 10.85 -8.52
C LEU A 164 -17.64 9.64 -8.41
N GLY A 165 -17.08 8.44 -8.27
CA GLY A 165 -17.82 7.18 -8.39
C GLY A 165 -18.24 6.54 -7.07
N ILE A 166 -17.52 6.82 -5.98
CA ILE A 166 -17.73 6.15 -4.69
C ILE A 166 -18.44 7.08 -3.70
N LEU A 167 -17.81 8.19 -3.32
CA LEU A 167 -18.32 9.06 -2.25
C LEU A 167 -19.70 9.67 -2.53
N PRO A 168 -20.02 10.22 -3.72
CA PRO A 168 -21.34 10.79 -4.01
C PRO A 168 -22.45 9.74 -4.05
N HIS A 169 -22.08 8.47 -4.20
CA HIS A 169 -22.98 7.34 -4.30
C HIS A 169 -22.87 6.41 -3.09
N HIS A 170 -22.46 6.94 -1.92
CA HIS A 170 -22.18 6.15 -0.73
C HIS A 170 -23.35 5.26 -0.27
N THR A 171 -24.60 5.63 -0.59
CA THR A 171 -25.79 4.80 -0.35
C THR A 171 -25.82 3.49 -1.14
N LYS A 172 -25.02 3.38 -2.21
CA LYS A 172 -24.83 2.15 -2.99
C LYS A 172 -23.64 1.31 -2.48
N TRP A 173 -22.90 1.82 -1.49
CA TRP A 173 -21.68 1.24 -0.91
C TRP A 173 -21.86 0.96 0.59
N LEU A 174 -23.07 0.61 1.02
CA LEU A 174 -23.41 0.45 2.44
C LEU A 174 -22.53 -0.58 3.15
N GLU A 175 -22.33 -1.74 2.53
CA GLU A 175 -21.49 -2.80 3.11
C GLU A 175 -20.03 -2.38 3.24
N LEU A 176 -19.51 -1.64 2.25
CA LEU A 176 -18.17 -1.09 2.28
C LEU A 176 -18.04 -0.13 3.48
N PHE A 177 -18.88 0.90 3.55
CA PHE A 177 -18.72 1.96 4.54
C PHE A 177 -19.08 1.56 5.97
N ARG A 178 -19.98 0.59 6.19
CA ARG A 178 -20.28 0.09 7.54
C ARG A 178 -19.14 -0.71 8.15
N ASN A 179 -18.33 -1.36 7.32
CA ASN A 179 -17.29 -2.29 7.78
C ASN A 179 -15.88 -1.89 7.31
N LEU A 180 -15.70 -0.63 6.89
CA LEU A 180 -14.41 -0.15 6.41
C LEU A 180 -13.43 -0.06 7.59
N LYS A 181 -12.43 -0.93 7.57
CA LYS A 181 -11.43 -1.04 8.64
C LYS A 181 -10.09 -0.43 8.26
N TYR A 182 -9.72 -0.52 6.98
CA TYR A 182 -8.47 0.03 6.48
C TYR A 182 -8.65 0.90 5.24
N VAL A 183 -7.89 1.98 5.18
CA VAL A 183 -7.67 2.78 3.97
C VAL A 183 -6.17 2.81 3.70
N VAL A 184 -5.77 2.15 2.63
CA VAL A 184 -4.38 2.15 2.15
C VAL A 184 -4.20 3.32 1.19
N VAL A 185 -3.14 4.09 1.37
CA VAL A 185 -2.78 5.21 0.48
C VAL A 185 -1.35 5.00 0.02
N ASP A 186 -1.20 4.45 -1.18
CA ASP A 186 0.12 4.21 -1.74
C ASP A 186 0.67 5.47 -2.45
N GLU A 187 1.99 5.57 -2.48
CA GLU A 187 2.74 6.70 -3.02
C GLU A 187 2.20 8.07 -2.64
N ILE A 188 1.97 8.28 -1.35
CA ILE A 188 1.40 9.53 -0.82
C ILE A 188 2.23 10.77 -1.19
N HIS A 189 3.53 10.60 -1.53
CA HIS A 189 4.38 11.67 -2.02
C HIS A 189 3.92 12.30 -3.34
N ILE A 190 3.09 11.59 -4.13
CA ILE A 190 2.51 12.11 -5.37
C ILE A 190 1.41 13.15 -5.07
N TYR A 191 0.73 13.01 -3.93
CA TYR A 191 -0.38 13.87 -3.53
C TYR A 191 0.12 15.19 -2.92
N ARG A 192 0.78 16.03 -3.72
CA ARG A 192 1.33 17.34 -3.30
C ARG A 192 0.75 18.51 -4.09
N GLY A 193 1.01 19.73 -3.61
CA GLY A 193 0.57 20.97 -4.25
C GLY A 193 -0.96 21.08 -4.34
N VAL A 194 -1.45 21.58 -5.47
CA VAL A 194 -2.91 21.72 -5.72
C VAL A 194 -3.58 20.35 -5.72
N PHE A 195 -2.99 19.35 -6.38
CA PHE A 195 -3.55 18.01 -6.42
C PHE A 195 -3.66 17.39 -5.02
N GLY A 196 -2.60 17.48 -4.21
CA GLY A 196 -2.62 17.06 -2.80
C GLY A 196 -3.70 17.76 -1.97
N SER A 197 -3.93 19.05 -2.20
CA SER A 197 -5.01 19.80 -1.55
C SER A 197 -6.40 19.27 -1.89
N HIS A 198 -6.62 18.84 -3.15
CA HIS A 198 -7.86 18.17 -3.54
C HIS A 198 -8.00 16.81 -2.84
N VAL A 199 -6.96 15.96 -2.90
CA VAL A 199 -6.98 14.64 -2.26
C VAL A 199 -7.26 14.76 -0.76
N ALA A 200 -6.68 15.73 -0.06
CA ALA A 200 -6.95 15.97 1.34
C ALA A 200 -8.44 16.22 1.62
N ASN A 201 -9.12 17.02 0.79
CA ASN A 201 -10.55 17.26 0.91
C ASN A 201 -11.39 16.03 0.54
N VAL A 202 -10.95 15.23 -0.44
CA VAL A 202 -11.57 13.94 -0.75
C VAL A 202 -11.53 13.01 0.46
N LEU A 203 -10.38 12.90 1.14
CA LEU A 203 -10.24 12.07 2.34
C LEU A 203 -11.04 12.62 3.53
N ARG A 204 -11.15 13.94 3.72
CA ARG A 204 -12.05 14.51 4.74
C ARG A 204 -13.51 14.08 4.52
N ARG A 205 -13.99 14.08 3.27
CA ARG A 205 -15.34 13.58 2.95
C ARG A 205 -15.45 12.08 3.18
N LEU A 206 -14.43 11.30 2.83
CA LEU A 206 -14.37 9.87 3.13
C LEU A 206 -14.55 9.63 4.63
N LYS A 207 -13.76 10.29 5.48
CA LYS A 207 -13.86 10.16 6.94
C LYS A 207 -15.25 10.55 7.46
N ARG A 208 -15.83 11.65 6.94
CA ARG A 208 -17.20 12.07 7.30
C ARG A 208 -18.24 10.99 6.97
N ILE A 209 -18.14 10.37 5.80
CA ILE A 209 -19.03 9.28 5.37
C ILE A 209 -18.83 8.03 6.23
N CYS A 210 -17.58 7.66 6.53
CA CYS A 210 -17.28 6.54 7.43
C CYS A 210 -17.92 6.76 8.80
N LYS A 211 -17.73 7.95 9.38
CA LYS A 211 -18.35 8.34 10.65
C LYS A 211 -19.89 8.27 10.62
N PHE A 212 -20.51 8.69 9.51
CA PHE A 212 -21.95 8.58 9.31
C PHE A 212 -22.43 7.12 9.34
N TYR A 213 -21.67 6.20 8.76
CA TYR A 213 -21.98 4.75 8.76
C TYR A 213 -21.49 3.99 10.00
N GLY A 214 -20.85 4.68 10.95
CA GLY A 214 -20.36 4.09 12.20
C GLY A 214 -19.00 3.41 12.10
N SER A 215 -18.23 3.63 11.03
CA SER A 215 -16.86 3.12 10.89
C SER A 215 -15.82 4.23 11.09
N ASN A 216 -14.64 3.83 11.56
CA ASN A 216 -13.48 4.70 11.72
C ASN A 216 -12.23 3.96 11.22
N PRO A 217 -11.98 3.95 9.90
CA PRO A 217 -10.90 3.15 9.33
C PRO A 217 -9.53 3.69 9.71
N GLN A 218 -8.58 2.78 9.89
CA GLN A 218 -7.18 3.06 10.09
C GLN A 218 -6.49 3.30 8.74
N PHE A 219 -5.60 4.29 8.70
CA PHE A 219 -4.86 4.64 7.50
C PHE A 219 -3.47 4.01 7.49
N ILE A 220 -3.12 3.36 6.38
CA ILE A 220 -1.80 2.79 6.13
C ILE A 220 -1.26 3.48 4.87
N CYS A 221 -0.28 4.36 5.03
CA CYS A 221 0.31 5.11 3.93
C CYS A 221 1.69 4.55 3.57
N CYS A 222 2.03 4.61 2.28
CA CYS A 222 3.34 4.25 1.76
C CYS A 222 3.91 5.37 0.91
N SER A 223 5.23 5.50 0.89
CA SER A 223 5.93 6.50 0.10
C SER A 223 7.35 6.05 -0.24
N ALA A 224 7.83 6.47 -1.41
CA ALA A 224 9.27 6.64 -1.65
C ALA A 224 9.90 7.63 -0.64
N THR A 225 11.24 7.59 -0.52
CA THR A 225 12.01 8.43 0.41
C THR A 225 11.80 9.92 0.12
N ILE A 226 11.21 10.63 1.09
CA ILE A 226 10.97 12.08 1.05
C ILE A 226 11.38 12.70 2.39
N ALA A 227 11.64 14.01 2.41
CA ALA A 227 12.12 14.70 3.61
C ALA A 227 11.08 14.81 4.73
N ASN A 228 9.79 14.96 4.39
CA ASN A 228 8.72 15.23 5.36
C ASN A 228 7.50 14.28 5.24
N PRO A 229 7.69 12.95 5.27
CA PRO A 229 6.63 11.97 5.02
C PRO A 229 5.53 12.02 6.06
N ARG A 230 5.90 12.09 7.35
CA ARG A 230 4.96 12.18 8.47
C ARG A 230 4.07 13.42 8.35
N GLU A 231 4.68 14.58 8.17
CA GLU A 231 3.94 15.84 8.03
C GLU A 231 3.00 15.83 6.82
N LEU A 232 3.45 15.28 5.70
CA LEU A 232 2.64 15.16 4.49
C LEU A 232 1.42 14.28 4.73
N SER A 233 1.61 13.09 5.32
CA SER A 233 0.52 12.18 5.66
C SER A 233 -0.47 12.82 6.64
N GLN A 234 0.02 13.50 7.68
CA GLN A 234 -0.83 14.20 8.65
C GLN A 234 -1.62 15.34 7.99
N LYS A 235 -1.02 16.12 7.08
CA LYS A 235 -1.72 17.21 6.38
C LYS A 235 -2.78 16.71 5.41
N ILE A 236 -2.49 15.62 4.68
CA ILE A 236 -3.41 15.06 3.67
C ILE A 236 -4.57 14.34 4.35
N VAL A 237 -4.28 13.46 5.30
CA VAL A 237 -5.28 12.60 5.95
C VAL A 237 -5.99 13.34 7.10
N GLY A 238 -5.31 14.27 7.76
CA GLY A 238 -5.83 15.02 8.91
C GLY A 238 -5.97 14.15 10.15
N GLU A 239 -5.01 13.25 10.39
CA GLU A 239 -4.90 12.35 11.56
C GLU A 239 -3.45 12.29 12.01
N GLU A 240 -3.18 11.75 13.20
CA GLU A 240 -1.81 11.47 13.63
C GLU A 240 -1.22 10.25 12.93
N PHE A 241 0.08 10.31 12.63
CA PHE A 241 0.84 9.25 11.97
C PHE A 241 2.15 8.94 12.70
N VAL A 242 2.52 7.66 12.70
CA VAL A 242 3.84 7.16 13.11
C VAL A 242 4.65 6.82 11.85
N LEU A 243 5.90 7.28 11.80
CA LEU A 243 6.82 7.00 10.70
C LEU A 243 7.51 5.65 10.90
N VAL A 244 7.60 4.87 9.83
CA VAL A 244 8.37 3.63 9.74
C VAL A 244 9.39 3.79 8.61
N ASP A 245 10.66 3.98 8.95
CA ASP A 245 11.77 4.24 8.01
C ASP A 245 12.99 3.33 8.24
N ASN A 246 12.87 2.34 9.12
CA ASN A 246 13.89 1.33 9.40
C ASN A 246 13.97 0.28 8.28
N ASN A 247 14.42 0.68 7.09
CA ASN A 247 14.53 -0.22 5.94
C ASN A 247 15.42 -1.44 6.25
N GLY A 248 14.82 -2.62 6.22
CA GLY A 248 15.47 -3.91 6.43
C GLY A 248 15.77 -4.68 5.14
N ALA A 249 15.34 -4.16 3.98
CA ALA A 249 15.63 -4.75 2.67
C ALA A 249 16.98 -4.29 2.12
#